data_AF-A0AAW0ADZ5-F1
#
_entry.id   AF-A0AAW0ADZ5-F1
#
_cell.length_a   1.000
_cell.length_b   1.000
_cell.length_c   1.000
_cell.angle_alpha   90.00
_cell.angle_beta   90.00
_cell.angle_gamma   90.00
#
_symmetry.space_group_name_H-M   'P 1'
#
loop_
_entity.id
_entity.type
_entity.pdbx_description
1 polymer ?
#
loop_
_entity_poly.entity_id
_entity_poly.type
_entity_poly.pdbx_seq_one_letter_code
_entity_poly.pdbx_strand_id
1 'polypeptide(L)'
;MKQHRAGAKCRAASYTFLIVCCKLLLTNLGPASVNFLPVNDPYTSFGGPSKGQCQGAEFKWDDGWIADSYPLPIHRPGSRYNPGYHLLSIDLVNANIRVRSKRCSGNTAALETSCSSCLGLGPEVDSMRAWSRERPGKKPSGRLSRNQLDHKLEAVNQKLRAEQAKTTNTRKYLTRARKRNNAHRVLLDLISTNDVPGLPRLLSTSKKEGWSPSKTTSKASLALQNKYHPRNYTALDKDLAILIYEL
;
A
#
# COMPACT_ATOMS: atom_id res chain seq x y z
N MET A 1 19.80 -55.50 21.20
CA MET A 1 18.72 -55.24 22.18
C MET A 1 18.60 -53.74 22.41
N LYS A 2 17.36 -53.22 22.37
CA LYS A 2 16.85 -51.89 22.79
C LYS A 2 17.50 -50.66 22.12
N GLN A 3 16.99 -50.14 20.98
CA GLN A 3 15.78 -49.31 20.82
C GLN A 3 15.50 -48.35 21.99
N HIS A 4 15.66 -47.04 21.77
CA HIS A 4 14.69 -46.03 22.24
C HIS A 4 14.72 -44.77 21.34
N ARG A 5 13.51 -44.42 20.88
CA ARG A 5 13.14 -43.23 20.11
C ARG A 5 12.99 -42.02 21.03
N ALA A 6 13.34 -40.84 20.54
CA ALA A 6 12.62 -39.57 20.72
C ALA A 6 13.17 -38.59 19.66
N GLY A 7 12.43 -38.02 18.71
CA GLY A 7 11.02 -37.67 18.72
C GLY A 7 10.82 -36.15 18.73
N ALA A 8 11.56 -35.37 17.93
CA ALA A 8 11.38 -33.92 17.82
C ALA A 8 10.61 -33.56 16.53
N LYS A 9 9.29 -33.78 16.53
CA LYS A 9 8.36 -33.12 15.59
C LYS A 9 8.05 -31.73 16.14
N CYS A 10 8.76 -30.70 15.67
CA CYS A 10 8.41 -29.30 15.95
C CYS A 10 7.91 -28.60 14.68
N ARG A 11 6.58 -28.64 14.52
CA ARG A 11 5.68 -27.60 14.01
C ARG A 11 6.21 -26.69 12.87
N ALA A 12 6.18 -27.20 11.65
CA ALA A 12 6.19 -26.42 10.42
C ALA A 12 4.78 -26.29 9.78
N ALA A 13 3.73 -26.23 10.60
CA ALA A 13 2.34 -26.12 10.15
C ALA A 13 1.66 -24.94 10.83
N SER A 14 1.80 -23.74 10.25
CA SER A 14 0.90 -22.61 10.56
C SER A 14 1.00 -21.43 9.60
N TYR A 15 1.99 -21.37 8.70
CA TYR A 15 2.12 -20.25 7.77
C TYR A 15 1.77 -20.55 6.30
N THR A 16 1.50 -21.81 5.96
CA THR A 16 1.03 -22.20 4.61
C THR A 16 -0.48 -21.99 4.43
N PHE A 17 -1.28 -22.00 5.50
CA PHE A 17 -2.73 -21.81 5.40
C PHE A 17 -3.13 -20.35 5.08
N LEU A 18 -2.37 -19.36 5.56
CA LEU A 18 -2.65 -17.95 5.30
C LEU A 18 -2.25 -17.48 3.89
N ILE A 19 -1.27 -18.14 3.25
CA ILE A 19 -0.87 -17.81 1.87
C ILE A 19 -1.79 -18.49 0.85
N VAL A 20 -2.29 -19.70 1.15
CA VAL A 20 -3.26 -20.40 0.28
C VAL A 20 -4.63 -19.73 0.31
N CYS A 21 -5.11 -19.23 1.45
CA CYS A 21 -6.37 -18.47 1.49
C CYS A 21 -6.32 -17.14 0.71
N CYS A 22 -5.18 -16.46 0.68
CA CYS A 22 -5.06 -15.20 -0.06
C CYS A 22 -4.97 -15.41 -1.59
N LYS A 23 -4.40 -16.55 -2.04
CA LYS A 23 -4.42 -16.93 -3.46
C LYS A 23 -5.80 -17.39 -3.94
N LEU A 24 -6.56 -18.11 -3.11
CA LEU A 24 -7.92 -18.55 -3.46
C LEU A 24 -8.96 -17.42 -3.51
N LEU A 25 -8.73 -16.30 -2.80
CA LEU A 25 -9.59 -15.12 -2.89
C LEU A 25 -9.29 -14.25 -4.13
N LEU A 26 -8.10 -14.37 -4.75
CA LEU A 26 -7.72 -13.58 -5.92
C LEU A 26 -7.98 -14.28 -7.25
N THR A 27 -8.10 -15.61 -7.28
CA THR A 27 -8.37 -16.37 -8.53
C THR A 27 -9.85 -16.58 -8.83
N ASN A 28 -10.77 -16.16 -7.95
CA ASN A 28 -12.22 -16.28 -8.15
C ASN A 28 -12.90 -14.96 -8.56
N LEU A 29 -12.13 -13.90 -8.76
CA LEU A 29 -12.60 -12.73 -9.51
C LEU A 29 -12.43 -13.04 -11.00
N GLY A 30 -13.27 -13.93 -11.52
CA GLY A 30 -13.51 -13.98 -12.97
C GLY A 30 -13.89 -12.58 -13.46
N PRO A 31 -13.66 -12.25 -14.75
CA PRO A 31 -14.08 -10.97 -15.29
C PRO A 31 -15.57 -10.84 -15.02
N ALA A 32 -15.93 -10.02 -14.02
CA ALA A 32 -17.31 -9.69 -13.77
C ALA A 32 -17.76 -9.00 -15.04
N SER A 33 -18.52 -9.73 -15.85
CA SER A 33 -19.32 -9.18 -16.93
C SER A 33 -20.18 -8.12 -16.26
N VAL A 34 -19.74 -6.87 -16.34
CA VAL A 34 -20.54 -5.73 -15.92
C VAL A 34 -21.64 -5.67 -16.97
N ASN A 35 -22.69 -6.47 -16.75
CA ASN A 35 -23.94 -6.32 -17.46
C ASN A 35 -24.41 -4.92 -17.07
N PHE A 36 -24.08 -3.94 -17.90
CA PHE A 36 -24.73 -2.64 -17.87
C PHE A 36 -26.20 -2.94 -18.08
N LEU A 37 -26.94 -3.01 -16.97
CA LEU A 37 -28.39 -3.01 -17.03
C LEU A 37 -28.75 -1.81 -17.92
N PRO A 38 -29.58 -1.98 -18.96
CA PRO A 38 -30.04 -0.86 -19.75
C PRO A 38 -30.65 0.12 -18.76
N VAL A 39 -30.01 1.29 -18.62
CA VAL A 39 -30.58 2.40 -17.88
C VAL A 39 -31.77 2.82 -18.72
N ASN A 40 -32.93 2.21 -18.42
CA ASN A 40 -34.22 2.69 -18.87
C ASN A 40 -34.42 4.02 -18.15
N ASP A 41 -33.74 5.06 -18.63
CA ASP A 41 -33.99 6.41 -18.20
C ASP A 41 -35.41 6.73 -18.68
N PRO A 42 -36.38 6.98 -17.79
CA PRO A 42 -37.75 7.32 -18.18
C PRO A 42 -37.85 8.66 -18.92
N TYR A 43 -36.72 9.27 -19.28
CA TYR A 43 -36.59 10.58 -19.91
C TYR A 43 -36.12 10.51 -21.38
N THR A 44 -35.88 9.33 -21.96
CA THR A 44 -35.31 9.21 -23.32
C THR A 44 -36.34 9.13 -24.45
N SER A 45 -37.62 9.38 -24.19
CA SER A 45 -38.58 9.66 -25.27
C SER A 45 -38.38 11.10 -25.77
N PHE A 46 -37.35 11.29 -26.58
CA PHE A 46 -37.08 12.54 -27.30
C PHE A 46 -38.17 12.75 -28.37
N GLY A 47 -39.35 13.18 -27.94
CA GLY A 47 -40.16 14.06 -28.77
C GLY A 47 -39.30 15.26 -29.12
N GLY A 48 -39.19 15.59 -30.41
CA GLY A 48 -38.44 16.76 -30.85
C GLY A 48 -38.86 17.99 -30.03
N PRO A 49 -37.92 18.93 -29.77
CA PRO A 49 -38.17 20.03 -28.85
C PRO A 49 -39.43 20.79 -29.29
N SER A 50 -40.47 20.72 -28.46
CA SER A 50 -41.68 21.49 -28.73
C SER A 50 -41.30 22.98 -28.70
N LYS A 51 -41.82 23.74 -29.68
CA LYS A 51 -41.52 25.17 -29.81
C LYS A 51 -41.84 25.87 -28.49
N GLY A 52 -40.85 26.53 -27.90
CA GLY A 52 -40.99 27.29 -26.64
C GLY A 52 -40.54 26.58 -25.36
N GLN A 53 -40.02 25.34 -25.41
CA GLN A 53 -39.43 24.69 -24.23
C GLN A 53 -37.94 25.01 -24.06
N CYS A 54 -37.52 25.30 -22.82
CA CYS A 54 -36.13 25.55 -22.45
C CYS A 54 -35.29 24.28 -22.56
N GLN A 55 -34.34 24.27 -23.48
CA GLN A 55 -33.42 23.16 -23.68
C GLN A 55 -32.24 23.17 -22.70
N GLY A 56 -32.13 24.21 -21.85
CA GLY A 56 -30.96 24.44 -21.01
C GLY A 56 -29.86 25.18 -21.76
N ALA A 57 -28.87 25.65 -21.02
CA ALA A 57 -27.73 26.39 -21.56
C ALA A 57 -26.55 25.47 -21.84
N GLU A 58 -25.79 25.80 -22.88
CA GLU A 58 -24.62 25.05 -23.33
C GLU A 58 -23.35 25.79 -22.90
N PHE A 59 -22.43 25.06 -22.28
CA PHE A 59 -21.15 25.59 -21.82
C PHE A 59 -20.02 24.73 -22.35
N LYS A 60 -18.98 25.39 -22.86
CA LYS A 60 -17.74 24.72 -23.27
C LYS A 60 -16.98 24.20 -22.06
N TRP A 61 -16.36 23.02 -22.17
CA TRP A 61 -15.55 22.40 -21.13
C TRP A 61 -14.10 22.26 -21.59
N ASP A 62 -13.30 23.27 -21.31
CA ASP A 62 -11.91 23.35 -21.79
C ASP A 62 -10.87 22.66 -20.87
N ASP A 63 -11.31 21.90 -19.87
CA ASP A 63 -10.44 21.24 -18.87
C ASP A 63 -9.97 19.85 -19.29
N GLY A 64 -9.79 19.65 -20.60
CA GLY A 64 -9.46 18.35 -21.19
C GLY A 64 -10.70 17.48 -21.42
N TRP A 65 -10.48 16.17 -21.55
CA TRP A 65 -11.56 15.24 -21.91
C TRP A 65 -12.63 15.16 -20.81
N ILE A 66 -13.87 15.54 -21.15
CA ILE A 66 -14.99 15.65 -20.20
C ILE A 66 -15.18 14.37 -19.39
N ALA A 67 -15.08 13.20 -20.04
CA ALA A 67 -15.26 11.90 -19.37
C ALA A 67 -14.31 11.70 -18.17
N ASP A 68 -13.15 12.37 -18.21
CA ASP A 68 -12.09 12.20 -17.23
C ASP A 68 -11.99 13.39 -16.26
N SER A 69 -12.25 14.61 -16.74
CA SER A 69 -12.09 15.85 -15.95
C SER A 69 -13.39 16.36 -15.33
N TYR A 70 -14.57 15.99 -15.85
CA TYR A 70 -15.85 16.42 -15.29
C TYR A 70 -16.28 15.53 -14.11
N PRO A 71 -16.65 16.11 -12.95
CA PRO A 71 -16.97 15.33 -11.75
C PRO A 71 -18.40 14.77 -11.77
N LEU A 72 -18.69 13.85 -12.71
CA LEU A 72 -20.02 13.21 -12.86
C LEU A 72 -20.70 12.73 -11.56
N PRO A 73 -19.99 12.14 -10.58
CA PRO A 73 -20.63 11.63 -9.36
C PRO A 73 -21.43 12.68 -8.57
N ILE A 74 -21.13 13.97 -8.71
CA ILE A 74 -21.82 15.03 -7.96
C ILE A 74 -23.28 15.21 -8.38
N HIS A 75 -23.64 14.75 -9.59
CA HIS A 75 -24.99 14.87 -10.16
C HIS A 75 -25.93 13.75 -9.73
N ARG A 76 -25.42 12.72 -9.03
CA ARG A 76 -26.26 11.63 -8.55
C ARG A 76 -27.39 12.15 -7.65
N PRO A 77 -28.63 11.64 -7.78
CA PRO A 77 -29.71 11.95 -6.85
C PRO A 77 -29.26 11.74 -5.40
N GLY A 78 -29.56 12.70 -4.52
CA GLY A 78 -29.14 12.67 -3.11
C GLY A 78 -27.69 13.09 -2.83
N SER A 79 -26.90 13.44 -3.86
CA SER A 79 -25.57 14.01 -3.64
C SER A 79 -25.66 15.35 -2.90
N ARG A 80 -25.04 15.43 -1.72
CA ARG A 80 -24.87 16.68 -0.95
C ARG A 80 -23.99 17.72 -1.64
N TYR A 81 -23.37 17.36 -2.76
CA TYR A 81 -22.45 18.21 -3.53
C TYR A 81 -23.01 18.59 -4.90
N ASN A 82 -24.32 18.43 -5.09
CA ASN A 82 -24.97 18.82 -6.33
C ASN A 82 -24.71 20.32 -6.61
N PRO A 83 -24.30 20.68 -7.84
CA PRO A 83 -23.81 22.01 -8.14
C PRO A 83 -24.89 23.08 -8.34
N GLY A 84 -26.16 22.75 -8.06
CA GLY A 84 -27.28 23.69 -8.21
C GLY A 84 -27.96 23.64 -9.58
N TYR A 85 -27.48 22.79 -10.48
CA TYR A 85 -28.06 22.55 -11.80
C TYR A 85 -28.15 21.05 -12.13
N HIS A 86 -28.94 20.73 -13.16
CA HIS A 86 -29.05 19.40 -13.73
C HIS A 86 -28.19 19.29 -14.98
N LEU A 87 -27.35 18.26 -15.08
CA LEU A 87 -26.65 17.91 -16.31
C LEU A 87 -27.62 17.19 -17.24
N LEU A 88 -27.84 17.73 -18.44
CA LEU A 88 -28.78 17.17 -19.43
C LEU A 88 -28.07 16.28 -20.45
N SER A 89 -27.00 16.80 -21.05
CA SER A 89 -26.22 16.06 -22.04
C SER A 89 -24.76 16.49 -22.02
N ILE A 90 -23.92 15.61 -22.56
CA ILE A 90 -22.50 15.84 -22.75
C ILE A 90 -22.19 15.58 -24.22
N ASP A 91 -21.70 16.60 -24.90
CA ASP A 91 -21.14 16.48 -26.24
C ASP A 91 -19.63 16.28 -26.12
N LEU A 92 -19.19 15.04 -26.32
CA LEU A 92 -17.78 14.67 -26.25
C LEU A 92 -16.96 15.19 -27.43
N VAL A 93 -17.59 15.49 -28.57
CA VAL A 93 -16.92 15.93 -29.80
C VAL A 93 -16.55 17.41 -29.69
N ASN A 94 -17.52 18.24 -29.32
CA ASN A 94 -17.30 19.68 -29.16
C ASN A 94 -16.81 20.07 -27.77
N ALA A 95 -16.69 19.08 -26.87
CA ALA A 95 -16.41 19.29 -25.46
C ALA A 95 -17.39 20.28 -24.82
N ASN A 96 -18.67 20.13 -25.09
CA ASN A 96 -19.72 20.97 -24.50
C ASN A 96 -20.56 20.16 -23.49
N ILE A 97 -21.02 20.84 -22.45
CA ILE A 97 -22.01 20.30 -21.52
C ILE A 97 -23.29 21.13 -21.64
N ARG A 98 -24.44 20.46 -21.64
CA ARG A 98 -25.74 21.12 -21.57
C ARG A 98 -26.29 20.95 -20.18
N VAL A 99 -26.63 22.07 -19.54
CA VAL A 99 -27.10 22.11 -18.16
C VAL A 99 -28.40 22.89 -18.04
N ARG A 100 -29.24 22.51 -17.09
CA ARG A 100 -30.51 23.19 -16.79
C ARG A 100 -30.54 23.62 -15.34
N SER A 101 -30.85 24.89 -15.11
CA SER A 101 -31.00 25.43 -13.76
C SER A 101 -32.14 24.74 -13.03
N LYS A 102 -32.00 24.53 -11.71
CA LYS A 102 -33.12 24.08 -10.87
C LYS A 102 -34.26 25.10 -10.80
N ARG A 103 -33.96 26.36 -11.13
CA ARG A 103 -34.94 27.47 -11.23
C ARG A 103 -35.36 27.73 -12.68
N CYS A 104 -35.23 26.73 -13.55
CA CYS A 104 -35.67 26.85 -14.94
C CYS A 104 -37.19 27.01 -15.00
N SER A 105 -37.66 28.03 -15.71
CA SER A 105 -39.07 28.29 -16.01
C SER A 105 -39.73 27.22 -16.90
N GLY A 106 -38.93 26.33 -17.50
CA GLY A 106 -39.40 25.34 -18.48
C GLY A 106 -39.67 25.93 -19.87
N ASN A 107 -39.94 27.23 -19.97
CA ASN A 107 -40.31 27.92 -21.19
C ASN A 107 -39.29 28.99 -21.60
N THR A 108 -39.16 29.22 -22.91
CA THR A 108 -38.32 30.27 -23.52
C THR A 108 -39.13 31.12 -24.50
N ALA A 109 -38.63 32.32 -24.81
CA ALA A 109 -39.17 33.10 -25.93
C ALA A 109 -38.99 32.32 -27.24
N ALA A 110 -39.87 32.52 -28.22
CA ALA A 110 -40.02 31.66 -29.40
C ALA A 110 -38.75 31.44 -30.26
N LEU A 111 -37.71 32.26 -30.07
CA LEU A 111 -36.44 32.19 -30.81
C LEU A 111 -35.25 31.75 -29.95
N GLU A 112 -35.40 31.66 -28.62
CA GLU A 112 -34.29 31.33 -27.72
C GLU A 112 -34.32 29.86 -27.31
N THR A 113 -33.15 29.24 -27.24
CA THR A 113 -32.99 27.84 -26.79
C THR A 113 -32.92 27.71 -25.26
N SER A 114 -32.58 28.79 -24.56
CA SER A 114 -32.28 28.83 -23.13
C SER A 114 -33.01 29.98 -22.44
N CYS A 115 -33.55 29.76 -21.25
CA CYS A 115 -34.09 30.85 -20.42
C CYS A 115 -32.98 31.56 -19.64
N SER A 116 -33.26 32.77 -19.15
CA SER A 116 -32.31 33.59 -18.38
C SER A 116 -31.72 32.87 -17.17
N SER A 117 -32.52 32.09 -16.43
CA SER A 117 -32.05 31.27 -15.31
C SER A 117 -31.00 30.22 -15.69
N CYS A 118 -31.08 29.66 -16.90
CA CYS A 118 -30.11 28.68 -17.40
C CYS A 118 -28.85 29.37 -17.94
N LEU A 119 -29.00 30.50 -18.65
CA LEU A 119 -27.87 31.32 -19.12
C LEU A 119 -27.04 31.87 -17.95
N GLY A 120 -27.69 32.17 -16.83
CA GLY A 120 -27.05 32.66 -15.62
C GLY A 120 -26.17 31.64 -14.87
N LEU A 121 -26.10 30.38 -15.30
CA LEU A 121 -25.30 29.32 -14.64
C LEU A 121 -23.78 29.40 -14.91
N GLY A 122 -23.33 30.37 -15.69
CA GLY A 122 -21.91 30.54 -16.03
C GLY A 122 -20.98 30.49 -14.81
N PRO A 123 -21.23 31.29 -13.75
CA PRO A 123 -20.40 31.30 -12.55
C PRO A 123 -20.32 29.95 -11.82
N GLU A 124 -21.42 29.19 -11.75
CA GLU A 124 -21.45 27.86 -11.14
C GLU A 124 -20.67 26.84 -11.97
N VAL A 125 -20.77 26.91 -13.30
CA VAL A 125 -19.98 26.06 -14.22
C VAL A 125 -18.49 26.42 -14.14
N ASP A 126 -18.15 27.70 -14.06
CA ASP A 126 -16.76 28.14 -13.86
C ASP A 126 -16.21 27.72 -12.50
N SER A 127 -17.03 27.75 -11.45
CA SER A 127 -16.67 27.21 -10.13
C SER A 127 -16.41 25.70 -10.20
N MET A 128 -17.20 24.96 -10.98
CA MET A 128 -16.99 23.53 -11.24
C MET A 128 -15.66 23.29 -11.95
N ARG A 129 -15.35 24.14 -12.94
CA ARG A 129 -14.11 24.10 -13.72
C ARG A 129 -12.88 24.40 -12.87
N ALA A 130 -12.93 25.45 -12.04
CA ALA A 130 -11.87 25.74 -11.08
C ALA A 130 -11.62 24.53 -10.16
N TRP A 131 -12.69 23.87 -9.76
CA TRP A 131 -12.64 22.73 -8.86
C TRP A 131 -12.09 21.44 -9.50
N SER A 132 -12.34 21.19 -10.80
CA SER A 132 -11.72 20.08 -11.54
C SER A 132 -10.20 20.24 -11.69
N ARG A 133 -9.70 21.47 -11.76
CA ARG A 133 -8.26 21.77 -11.88
C ARG A 133 -7.49 21.62 -10.58
N GLU A 134 -8.14 21.86 -9.45
CA GLU A 134 -7.51 21.74 -8.14
C GLU A 134 -7.05 20.30 -7.85
N ARG A 135 -5.93 20.16 -7.14
CA ARG A 135 -5.44 18.83 -6.71
C ARG A 135 -6.48 18.09 -5.84
N PRO A 136 -6.57 16.74 -5.93
CA PRO A 136 -7.55 15.97 -5.17
C PRO A 136 -7.41 16.15 -3.65
N GLY A 137 -6.18 16.34 -3.15
CA GLY A 137 -5.90 16.68 -1.75
C GLY A 137 -6.70 15.85 -0.74
N LYS A 138 -7.34 16.53 0.23
CA LYS A 138 -8.22 15.92 1.23
C LYS A 138 -9.70 15.91 0.82
N LYS A 139 -10.02 16.16 -0.46
CA LYS A 139 -11.41 16.23 -0.91
C LYS A 139 -12.11 14.87 -0.76
N PRO A 140 -13.42 14.89 -0.44
CA PRO A 140 -14.23 13.68 -0.40
C PRO A 140 -14.30 13.05 -1.79
N SER A 141 -14.38 11.71 -1.88
CA SER A 141 -14.24 11.01 -3.16
C SER A 141 -15.43 11.19 -4.10
N GLY A 142 -16.66 11.37 -3.59
CA GLY A 142 -17.86 11.61 -4.40
C GLY A 142 -17.93 12.99 -5.09
N ARG A 143 -16.82 13.71 -5.03
CA ARG A 143 -16.61 15.10 -5.40
C ARG A 143 -15.47 15.22 -6.43
N LEU A 144 -14.76 14.13 -6.68
CA LEU A 144 -13.60 14.12 -7.54
C LEU A 144 -14.00 13.75 -8.96
N SER A 145 -13.31 14.36 -9.94
CA SER A 145 -13.29 13.85 -11.30
C SER A 145 -12.59 12.49 -11.35
N ARG A 146 -12.75 11.76 -12.45
CA ARG A 146 -12.08 10.48 -12.63
C ARG A 146 -10.56 10.62 -12.58
N ASN A 147 -9.99 11.62 -13.25
CA ASN A 147 -8.56 11.92 -13.18
C ASN A 147 -8.09 12.18 -11.74
N GLN A 148 -8.86 12.95 -10.98
CA GLN A 148 -8.55 13.20 -9.58
C GLN A 148 -8.65 11.92 -8.72
N LEU A 149 -9.59 11.03 -9.01
CA LEU A 149 -9.70 9.71 -8.36
C LEU A 149 -8.50 8.82 -8.69
N ASP A 150 -8.10 8.76 -9.96
CA ASP A 150 -6.96 7.96 -10.41
C ASP A 150 -5.66 8.46 -9.78
N HIS A 151 -5.45 9.77 -9.73
CA HIS A 151 -4.32 10.36 -8.99
C HIS A 151 -4.34 10.00 -7.50
N LYS A 152 -5.51 10.04 -6.86
CA LYS A 152 -5.65 9.67 -5.45
C LYS A 152 -5.39 8.18 -5.25
N LEU A 153 -5.85 7.33 -6.16
CA LEU A 153 -5.62 5.89 -6.14
C LEU A 153 -4.14 5.57 -6.29
N GLU A 154 -3.46 6.19 -7.24
CA GLU A 154 -2.01 6.02 -7.44
C GLU A 154 -1.22 6.46 -6.20
N ALA A 155 -1.57 7.60 -5.60
CA ALA A 155 -0.93 8.07 -4.36
C ALA A 155 -1.14 7.08 -3.19
N VAL A 156 -2.33 6.47 -3.08
CA VAL A 156 -2.60 5.42 -2.08
C VAL A 156 -1.78 4.17 -2.38
N ASN A 157 -1.71 3.73 -3.64
CA ASN A 157 -0.92 2.57 -4.06
C ASN A 157 0.57 2.75 -3.78
N GLN A 158 1.12 3.94 -4.04
CA GLN A 158 2.50 4.27 -3.72
C GLN A 158 2.77 4.17 -2.22
N LYS A 159 1.88 4.72 -1.37
CA LYS A 159 1.99 4.59 0.09
C LYS A 159 1.91 3.14 0.53
N LEU A 160 0.99 2.36 -0.04
CA LEU A 160 0.86 0.94 0.25
C LEU A 160 2.16 0.18 -0.06
N ARG A 161 2.75 0.40 -1.24
CA ARG A 161 4.02 -0.21 -1.64
C ARG A 161 5.17 0.18 -0.69
N ALA A 162 5.22 1.45 -0.28
CA ALA A 162 6.22 1.92 0.68
C ALA A 162 6.09 1.23 2.05
N GLU A 163 4.87 1.09 2.58
CA GLU A 163 4.63 0.40 3.84
C GLU A 163 4.89 -1.12 3.76
N GLN A 164 4.59 -1.74 2.61
CA GLN A 164 4.95 -3.14 2.35
C GLN A 164 6.47 -3.34 2.34
N ALA A 165 7.22 -2.42 1.72
CA ALA A 165 8.68 -2.44 1.72
C ALA A 165 9.26 -2.29 3.14
N LYS A 166 8.74 -1.33 3.93
CA LYS A 166 9.11 -1.16 5.34
C LYS A 166 8.85 -2.43 6.15
N THR A 167 7.67 -3.01 6.03
CA THR A 167 7.28 -4.24 6.73
C THR A 167 8.22 -5.39 6.39
N THR A 168 8.56 -5.56 5.11
CA THR A 168 9.50 -6.59 4.65
C THR A 168 10.90 -6.40 5.24
N ASN A 169 11.40 -5.16 5.26
CA ASN A 169 12.70 -4.83 5.83
C ASN A 169 12.75 -5.08 7.34
N THR A 170 11.72 -4.65 8.08
CA THR A 170 11.57 -4.91 9.52
C THR A 170 11.54 -6.40 9.81
N ARG A 171 10.82 -7.20 9.01
CA ARG A 171 10.80 -8.67 9.15
C ARG A 171 12.17 -9.30 8.93
N LYS A 172 12.91 -8.85 7.91
CA LYS A 172 14.29 -9.32 7.64
C LYS A 172 15.21 -8.97 8.81
N TYR A 173 15.14 -7.74 9.32
CA TYR A 173 15.90 -7.28 10.47
C TYR A 173 15.61 -8.14 11.71
N LEU A 174 14.34 -8.33 12.04
CA LEU A 174 13.90 -9.11 13.19
C LEU A 174 14.34 -10.58 13.08
N THR A 175 14.28 -11.18 11.88
CA THR A 175 14.80 -12.53 11.63
C THR A 175 16.30 -12.62 11.91
N ARG A 176 17.08 -11.65 11.43
CA ARG A 176 18.54 -11.59 11.68
C ARG A 176 18.84 -11.40 13.17
N ALA A 177 18.10 -10.53 13.85
CA ALA A 177 18.25 -10.29 15.29
C ALA A 177 17.94 -11.55 16.11
N ARG A 178 16.84 -12.26 15.78
CA ARG A 178 16.51 -13.55 16.41
C ARG A 178 17.60 -14.60 16.17
N LYS A 179 18.11 -14.72 14.94
CA LYS A 179 19.21 -15.65 14.62
C LYS A 179 20.46 -15.33 15.44
N ARG A 180 20.82 -14.04 15.58
CA ARG A 180 21.95 -13.60 16.40
C ARG A 180 21.75 -13.91 17.89
N ASN A 181 20.57 -13.60 18.42
CA ASN A 181 20.22 -13.90 19.82
C ASN A 181 20.27 -15.41 20.09
N ASN A 182 19.73 -16.23 19.19
CA ASN A 182 19.82 -17.68 19.30
C ASN A 182 21.27 -18.17 19.31
N ALA A 183 22.13 -17.63 18.44
CA ALA A 183 23.55 -17.99 18.42
C ALA A 183 24.27 -17.60 19.73
N HIS A 184 23.94 -16.45 20.33
CA HIS A 184 24.45 -16.09 21.65
C HIS A 184 23.96 -17.04 22.75
N ARG A 185 22.68 -17.42 22.73
CA ARG A 185 22.13 -18.38 23.69
C ARG A 185 22.85 -19.73 23.62
N VAL A 186 23.06 -20.26 22.42
CA VAL A 186 23.80 -21.51 22.21
C VAL A 186 25.26 -21.39 22.67
N LEU A 187 25.91 -20.24 22.43
CA LEU A 187 27.26 -20.00 22.94
C LEU A 187 27.32 -20.00 24.47
N LEU A 188 26.38 -19.28 25.12
CA LEU A 188 26.31 -19.20 26.58
C LEU A 188 26.04 -20.58 27.19
N ASP A 189 25.12 -21.34 26.62
CA ASP A 189 24.77 -22.71 27.03
C ASP A 189 25.98 -23.67 26.91
N LEU A 190 26.76 -23.56 25.83
CA LEU A 190 27.98 -24.35 25.64
C LEU A 190 29.03 -24.03 26.72
N ILE A 191 29.22 -22.75 27.01
CA ILE A 191 30.19 -22.26 28.01
C ILE A 191 29.76 -22.63 29.43
N SER A 192 28.46 -22.59 29.74
CA SER A 192 27.97 -22.94 31.08
C SER A 192 28.03 -24.44 31.36
N THR A 193 27.92 -25.26 30.32
CA THR A 193 27.82 -26.73 30.46
C THR A 193 29.19 -27.42 30.37
N ASN A 194 30.17 -26.80 29.72
CA ASN A 194 31.47 -27.41 29.47
C ASN A 194 32.60 -26.48 29.91
N ASP A 195 33.64 -27.04 30.52
CA ASP A 195 34.88 -26.30 30.78
C ASP A 195 35.70 -26.22 29.48
N VAL A 196 35.61 -25.08 28.78
CA VAL A 196 36.25 -24.89 27.48
C VAL A 196 37.72 -24.49 27.69
N PRO A 197 38.70 -25.29 27.23
CA PRO A 197 40.11 -24.99 27.46
C PRO A 197 40.51 -23.69 26.74
N GLY A 198 41.15 -22.78 27.49
CA GLY A 198 41.61 -21.50 26.95
C GLY A 198 40.48 -20.55 26.55
N LEU A 199 39.29 -20.67 27.14
CA LEU A 199 38.14 -19.79 26.87
C LEU A 199 38.47 -18.28 26.91
N PRO A 200 39.23 -17.75 27.90
CA PRO A 200 39.57 -16.32 27.93
C PRO A 200 40.34 -15.87 26.69
N ARG A 201 41.29 -16.67 26.22
CA ARG A 201 42.08 -16.40 24.99
C ARG A 201 41.20 -16.46 23.74
N LEU A 202 40.29 -17.44 23.68
CA LEU A 202 39.34 -17.58 22.59
C LEU A 202 38.42 -16.36 22.50
N LEU A 203 37.86 -15.90 23.63
CA LEU A 203 36.99 -14.72 23.67
C LEU A 203 37.76 -13.44 23.32
N SER A 204 38.97 -13.25 23.85
CA SER A 204 39.85 -12.13 23.50
C SER A 204 40.14 -12.09 22.00
N THR A 205 40.48 -13.24 21.42
CA THR A 205 40.71 -13.37 19.97
C THR A 205 39.42 -13.10 19.18
N SER A 206 38.27 -13.63 19.62
CA SER A 206 36.99 -13.37 18.95
C SER A 206 36.61 -11.89 18.94
N LYS A 207 36.93 -11.16 20.02
CA LYS A 207 36.69 -9.73 20.15
C LYS A 207 37.62 -8.95 19.23
N LYS A 208 38.92 -9.26 19.25
CA LYS A 208 39.93 -8.60 18.41
C LYS A 208 39.64 -8.78 16.92
N GLU A 209 39.24 -9.98 16.52
CA GLU A 209 38.98 -10.36 15.12
C GLU A 209 37.53 -10.13 14.67
N GLY A 210 36.66 -9.60 15.54
CA GLY A 210 35.25 -9.34 15.23
C GLY A 210 34.46 -10.59 14.80
N TRP A 211 34.69 -11.74 15.44
CA TRP A 211 34.01 -12.98 15.06
C TRP A 211 32.50 -12.92 15.32
N SER A 212 31.73 -13.57 14.44
CA SER A 212 30.31 -13.79 14.70
C SER A 212 30.10 -14.75 15.87
N PRO A 213 28.96 -14.69 16.58
CA PRO A 213 28.67 -15.62 17.67
C PRO A 213 28.74 -17.08 17.22
N SER A 214 28.22 -17.40 16.04
CA SER A 214 28.28 -18.74 15.45
C SER A 214 29.71 -19.23 15.17
N LYS A 215 30.60 -18.33 14.71
CA LYS A 215 32.03 -18.67 14.53
C LYS A 215 32.70 -18.93 15.87
N THR A 216 32.37 -18.12 16.88
CA THR A 216 32.87 -18.29 18.25
C THR A 216 32.43 -19.62 18.85
N THR A 217 31.15 -19.98 18.69
CA THR A 217 30.62 -21.30 19.09
C THR A 217 31.36 -22.43 18.37
N SER A 218 31.54 -22.33 17.05
CA SER A 218 32.27 -23.36 16.28
C SER A 218 33.72 -23.53 16.75
N LYS A 219 34.42 -22.43 17.05
CA LYS A 219 35.79 -22.48 17.60
C LYS A 219 35.81 -23.02 19.02
N ALA A 220 34.83 -22.70 19.85
CA ALA A 220 34.69 -23.28 21.18
C ALA A 220 34.45 -24.79 21.12
N SER A 221 33.59 -25.27 20.20
CA SER A 221 33.39 -26.70 19.97
C SER A 221 34.65 -27.41 19.48
N LEU A 222 35.46 -26.76 18.63
CA LEU A 222 36.75 -27.32 18.21
C LEU A 222 37.78 -27.34 19.36
N ALA A 223 37.75 -26.34 20.25
CA ALA A 223 38.61 -26.30 21.43
C ALA A 223 38.25 -27.43 22.41
N LEU A 224 36.96 -27.71 22.62
CA LEU A 224 36.50 -28.87 23.40
C LEU A 224 36.99 -30.21 22.85
N GLN A 225 37.16 -30.31 21.53
CA GLN A 225 37.73 -31.49 20.87
C GLN A 225 39.27 -31.49 20.85
N ASN A 226 39.92 -30.52 21.50
CA ASN A 226 41.37 -30.28 21.42
C ASN A 226 41.89 -30.08 19.99
N LYS A 227 41.02 -29.67 19.05
CA LYS A 227 41.37 -29.41 17.65
C LYS A 227 41.69 -27.94 17.37
N TYR A 228 41.43 -27.06 18.34
CA TYR A 228 41.69 -25.64 18.21
C TYR A 228 42.42 -25.11 19.44
N HIS A 229 43.59 -24.53 19.20
CA HIS A 229 44.43 -23.90 20.21
C HIS A 229 44.62 -22.41 19.87
N PRO A 230 44.09 -21.48 20.67
CA PRO A 230 44.30 -20.06 20.42
C PRO A 230 45.79 -19.72 20.59
N ARG A 231 46.41 -19.16 19.54
CA ARG A 231 47.85 -18.82 19.50
C ARG A 231 48.24 -17.64 20.40
N ASN A 232 47.28 -16.80 20.76
CA ASN A 232 47.53 -15.59 21.54
C ASN A 232 47.53 -15.95 23.03
N TYR A 233 48.71 -16.00 23.64
CA TYR A 233 48.88 -16.08 25.09
C TYR A 233 48.75 -14.70 25.72
N THR A 234 47.91 -14.58 26.75
CA THR A 234 47.82 -13.36 27.54
C THR A 234 49.08 -13.19 28.39
N ALA A 235 49.34 -11.98 28.91
CA ALA A 235 50.44 -11.76 29.85
C ALA A 235 50.33 -12.73 31.04
N LEU A 236 49.12 -12.87 31.60
CA LEU A 236 48.82 -13.84 32.64
C LEU A 236 49.21 -15.27 32.26
N ASP A 237 48.87 -15.75 31.06
CA ASP A 237 49.26 -17.11 30.63
C ASP A 237 50.79 -17.30 30.61
N LYS A 238 51.54 -16.24 30.24
CA LYS A 238 53.01 -16.26 30.24
C LYS A 238 53.56 -16.24 31.66
N ASP A 239 53.03 -15.39 32.53
CA ASP A 239 53.44 -15.29 33.94
C ASP A 239 53.19 -16.62 34.67
N LEU A 240 52.04 -17.25 34.42
CA LEU A 240 51.68 -18.56 34.96
C LEU A 240 52.60 -19.66 34.44
N ALA A 241 52.99 -19.60 33.16
CA ALA A 241 53.96 -20.53 32.60
C ALA A 241 55.34 -20.37 33.26
N ILE A 242 55.83 -19.13 33.44
CA ILE A 242 57.10 -18.85 34.13
C ILE A 242 57.08 -19.42 35.55
N LEU A 243 56.02 -19.14 36.31
CA LEU A 243 55.83 -19.67 37.68
C LEU A 243 55.86 -21.20 37.75
N ILE A 244 55.31 -21.89 36.76
CA ILE A 244 55.33 -23.36 36.70
C ILE A 244 56.74 -23.89 36.37
N TYR A 245 57.53 -23.19 35.56
CA TYR A 245 58.89 -23.60 35.19
C TYR A 245 59.95 -23.29 36.26
N GLU A 246 59.68 -22.37 37.18
CA GLU A 246 60.58 -22.02 38.29
C GLU A 246 60.45 -22.96 39.50
N LEU A 247 59.42 -23.81 39.54
CA LEU A 247 59.18 -24.83 40.58
C LEU A 247 59.77 -26.20 40.18
#